data_AF-A0A932JNB6-F1
#
_entry.id   AF-A0A932JNB6-F1
#
_cell.length_a   1.000
_cell.length_b   1.000
_cell.length_c   1.000
_cell.angle_alpha   90.00
_cell.angle_beta   90.00
_cell.angle_gamma   90.00
#
_symmetry.space_group_name_H-M   'P 1'
#
loop_
_entity.id
_entity.type
_entity.pdbx_description
1 polymer ?
#
loop_
_entity_poly.entity_id
_entity_poly.type
_entity_poly.pdbx_seq_one_letter_code
_entity_poly.pdbx_strand_id
1 'polypeptide(L)'
;MRLVGLSWSHRAAESTAREALASVPVERVLAELKARGFPEAVVLSTCNRFELYAAGDSRALLDTLAQAAGCALGAAEIREDGGAVGHLFAVAAGLDSLVIGESEILGQVKTGYETAKAAGMTSKRLNVLFQRALFVGKKVRSETSIGAGAASVPSVAVQLAETIFGDLAGKSALVLGAGAMAELAAKHLAARGVTKLAVANRTWERAYQLAARYQGEAVRWEAFAAELERADVVIASTGAPTAVVTRKLIEAAIRRRGGRSLFLIDIAMPRDVEESVHDIGGVYLYRLEDLEAIVAKTMASRAEAVAAARRVVDDKAAEFTAWLNSLSSGRELSLRHSPSAR
;
A
#
# COMPACT_ATOMS: atom_id res chain seq x y z
N MET A 1 -8.39 25.63 -14.66
CA MET A 1 -7.38 24.54 -14.74
C MET A 1 -8.09 23.22 -14.50
N ARG A 2 -7.82 22.18 -15.28
CA ARG A 2 -8.45 20.85 -15.11
C ARG A 2 -7.91 20.15 -13.87
N LEU A 3 -8.67 19.19 -13.34
CA LEU A 3 -8.15 18.23 -12.36
C LEU A 3 -7.57 17.05 -13.14
N VAL A 4 -6.32 16.69 -12.87
CA VAL A 4 -5.62 15.57 -13.52
C VAL A 4 -5.24 14.55 -12.45
N GLY A 5 -5.55 13.29 -12.70
CA GLY A 5 -5.04 12.13 -12.00
C GLY A 5 -4.08 11.35 -12.90
N LEU A 6 -2.82 11.20 -12.49
CA LEU A 6 -1.85 10.31 -13.11
C LEU A 6 -1.66 9.09 -12.21
N SER A 7 -1.68 7.88 -12.76
CA SER A 7 -1.53 6.64 -11.97
C SER A 7 -0.57 5.65 -12.62
N TRP A 8 0.35 5.15 -11.81
CA TRP A 8 1.15 3.94 -12.03
C TRP A 8 0.78 2.94 -10.94
N SER A 9 -0.21 2.10 -11.23
CA SER A 9 -0.72 1.10 -10.29
C SER A 9 -0.26 -0.31 -10.66
N HIS A 10 -0.52 -1.28 -9.77
CA HIS A 10 -0.36 -2.72 -10.03
C HIS A 10 -1.03 -3.23 -11.33
N ARG A 11 -1.96 -2.47 -11.93
CA ARG A 11 -2.62 -2.83 -13.21
C ARG A 11 -1.80 -2.43 -14.43
N ALA A 12 -0.90 -1.46 -14.30
CA ALA A 12 -0.04 -0.99 -15.38
C ALA A 12 1.25 -1.81 -15.38
N ALA A 13 1.57 -2.42 -16.52
CA ALA A 13 2.50 -3.55 -16.65
C ALA A 13 4.01 -3.24 -16.45
N GLU A 14 4.41 -2.05 -15.99
CA GLU A 14 5.83 -1.68 -15.83
C GLU A 14 6.16 -1.32 -14.37
N SER A 15 6.85 -2.24 -13.66
CA SER A 15 7.25 -2.04 -12.26
C SER A 15 8.33 -0.97 -12.09
N THR A 16 9.19 -0.77 -13.10
CA THR A 16 10.35 0.13 -13.04
C THR A 16 9.98 1.60 -12.84
N ALA A 17 8.94 2.11 -13.51
CA ALA A 17 8.50 3.49 -13.32
C ALA A 17 7.90 3.71 -11.93
N ARG A 18 7.09 2.75 -11.45
CA ARG A 18 6.49 2.78 -10.11
C ARG A 18 7.57 2.74 -9.02
N GLU A 19 8.54 1.85 -9.15
CA GLU A 19 9.68 1.73 -8.22
C GLU A 19 10.52 3.01 -8.21
N ALA A 20 10.85 3.56 -9.38
CA ALA A 20 11.61 4.80 -9.49
C ALA A 20 10.88 5.97 -8.81
N LEU A 21 9.59 6.14 -9.06
CA LEU A 21 8.78 7.18 -8.43
C LEU A 21 8.61 6.98 -6.92
N ALA A 22 8.39 5.74 -6.48
CA ALA A 22 8.27 5.40 -5.06
C ALA A 22 9.57 5.62 -4.28
N SER A 23 10.72 5.57 -4.95
CA SER A 23 12.02 5.86 -4.34
C SER A 23 12.26 7.35 -4.05
N VAL A 24 11.48 8.24 -4.68
CA VAL A 24 11.57 9.69 -4.47
C VAL A 24 10.72 10.09 -3.26
N PRO A 25 11.27 10.81 -2.27
CA PRO A 25 10.47 11.35 -1.17
C PRO A 25 9.31 12.21 -1.66
N VAL A 26 8.12 11.96 -1.13
CA VAL A 26 6.88 12.66 -1.51
C VAL A 26 7.03 14.18 -1.41
N GLU A 27 7.70 14.65 -0.36
CA GLU A 27 7.98 16.06 -0.10
C GLU A 27 8.83 16.69 -1.20
N ARG A 28 9.79 15.93 -1.76
CA ARG A 28 10.62 16.39 -2.87
C ARG A 28 9.80 16.54 -4.15
N VAL A 29 8.96 15.56 -4.47
CA VAL A 29 8.05 15.63 -5.62
C VAL A 29 7.14 16.85 -5.51
N LEU A 30 6.56 17.08 -4.33
CA LEU A 30 5.71 18.24 -4.06
C LEU A 30 6.47 19.56 -4.17
N ALA A 31 7.71 19.64 -3.69
CA ALA A 31 8.56 20.83 -3.82
C ALA A 31 8.91 21.14 -5.29
N GLU A 32 9.21 20.12 -6.10
CA GLU A 32 9.50 20.29 -7.52
C GLU A 32 8.25 20.77 -8.30
N LEU A 33 7.08 20.19 -8.01
CA LEU A 33 5.80 20.67 -8.55
C LEU A 33 5.51 22.13 -8.16
N LYS A 34 5.78 22.51 -6.90
CA LYS A 34 5.65 23.89 -6.44
C LYS A 34 6.56 24.85 -7.19
N ALA A 35 7.82 24.48 -7.36
CA ALA A 35 8.82 25.28 -8.08
C ALA A 35 8.46 25.48 -9.56
N ARG A 36 7.79 24.50 -10.17
CA ARG A 36 7.25 24.56 -11.53
C ARG A 36 5.94 25.35 -11.65
N GLY A 37 5.41 25.88 -10.56
CA GLY A 37 4.21 26.72 -10.54
C GLY A 37 2.88 25.98 -10.53
N PHE A 38 2.86 24.69 -10.20
CA PHE A 38 1.60 23.96 -10.02
C PHE A 38 0.90 24.42 -8.73
N PRO A 39 -0.39 24.81 -8.78
CA PRO A 39 -1.05 25.45 -7.64
C PRO A 39 -1.51 24.46 -6.56
N GLU A 40 -1.85 23.22 -6.95
CA GLU A 40 -2.28 22.17 -6.02
C GLU A 40 -1.84 20.80 -6.55
N ALA A 41 -1.30 19.95 -5.67
CA ALA A 41 -0.91 18.57 -5.93
C ALA A 41 -0.99 17.71 -4.67
N VAL A 42 -1.48 16.49 -4.79
CA VAL A 42 -1.41 15.43 -3.77
C VAL A 42 -0.82 14.19 -4.41
N VAL A 43 0.17 13.60 -3.74
CA VAL A 43 0.82 12.35 -4.18
C VAL A 43 0.41 11.22 -3.23
N LEU A 44 -0.02 10.10 -3.81
CA LEU A 44 -0.22 8.84 -3.11
C LEU A 44 0.89 7.89 -3.53
N SER A 45 1.83 7.61 -2.63
CA SER A 45 2.92 6.65 -2.86
C SER A 45 2.75 5.49 -1.89
N THR A 46 2.44 4.31 -2.43
CA THR A 46 2.27 3.06 -1.70
C THR A 46 3.05 1.95 -2.41
N CYS A 47 3.09 0.75 -1.83
CA CYS A 47 3.70 -0.39 -2.50
C CYS A 47 3.02 -0.73 -3.83
N ASN A 48 1.72 -0.46 -3.98
CA ASN A 48 0.91 -0.93 -5.11
C ASN A 48 0.47 0.17 -6.08
N ARG A 49 0.81 1.43 -5.76
CA ARG A 49 0.54 2.57 -6.65
C ARG A 49 1.41 3.77 -6.34
N PHE A 50 1.77 4.47 -7.41
CA PHE A 50 2.13 5.87 -7.35
C PHE A 50 1.07 6.67 -8.11
N GLU A 51 0.42 7.62 -7.44
CA GLU A 51 -0.59 8.48 -8.06
C GLU A 51 -0.36 9.95 -7.74
N LEU A 52 -0.60 10.81 -8.74
CA LEU A 52 -0.58 12.26 -8.58
C LEU A 52 -1.95 12.83 -8.94
N TYR A 53 -2.56 13.54 -8.00
CA TYR A 53 -3.77 14.33 -8.22
C TYR A 53 -3.42 15.81 -8.18
N ALA A 54 -3.51 16.49 -9.31
CA ALA A 54 -3.04 17.87 -9.42
C ALA A 54 -3.96 18.75 -10.28
N ALA A 55 -3.81 20.05 -10.09
CA ALA A 55 -4.37 21.05 -10.97
C ALA A 55 -3.34 21.43 -12.05
N GLY A 56 -3.58 21.11 -13.31
CA GLY A 56 -2.59 21.40 -14.34
C GLY A 56 -2.83 20.74 -15.68
N ASP A 57 -1.81 20.83 -16.53
CA ASP A 57 -1.69 20.11 -17.79
C ASP A 57 -0.98 18.76 -17.55
N SER A 58 -1.52 17.67 -18.11
CA SER A 58 -1.03 16.32 -17.86
C SER A 58 0.39 16.09 -18.37
N ARG A 59 0.77 16.70 -19.51
CA ARG A 59 2.12 16.58 -20.06
C ARG A 59 3.15 17.28 -19.19
N ALA A 60 2.86 18.50 -18.76
CA ALA A 60 3.76 19.24 -17.85
C ALA A 60 3.94 18.54 -16.49
N LEU A 61 2.91 17.85 -15.99
CA LEU A 61 2.98 17.03 -14.77
C LEU A 61 3.89 15.81 -14.99
N LEU A 62 3.73 15.10 -16.11
CA LEU A 62 4.58 13.96 -16.47
C LEU A 62 6.06 14.35 -16.60
N ASP A 63 6.35 15.46 -17.27
CA ASP A 63 7.72 15.96 -17.44
C ASP A 63 8.35 16.33 -16.10
N THR A 64 7.57 16.88 -15.16
CA THR A 64 8.05 17.17 -13.81
C THR A 64 8.34 15.88 -13.02
N LEU A 65 7.45 14.89 -13.09
CA LEU A 65 7.67 13.61 -12.42
C LEU A 65 8.88 12.85 -12.97
N ALA A 66 9.09 12.87 -14.28
CA ALA A 66 10.24 12.22 -14.91
C ALA A 66 11.55 12.88 -14.48
N GLN A 67 11.56 14.21 -14.32
CA GLN A 67 12.70 14.92 -13.76
C GLN A 67 12.95 14.53 -12.30
N ALA A 68 11.90 14.44 -11.48
CA ALA A 68 11.99 14.05 -10.07
C ALA A 68 12.58 12.65 -9.89
N ALA A 69 12.11 11.70 -10.71
CA ALA A 69 12.56 10.31 -10.71
C ALA A 69 13.95 10.12 -11.34
N GLY A 70 14.39 11.05 -12.20
CA GLY A 70 15.65 10.94 -12.92
C GLY A 70 15.64 9.88 -14.03
N CYS A 71 14.47 9.41 -14.46
CA CYS A 71 14.31 8.43 -15.53
C CYS A 71 13.01 8.65 -16.32
N ALA A 72 12.90 8.01 -17.49
CA ALA A 72 11.64 7.95 -18.22
C ALA A 72 10.62 7.09 -17.44
N LEU A 73 9.37 7.54 -17.39
CA LEU A 73 8.31 6.93 -16.55
C LEU A 73 7.35 6.00 -17.30
N GLY A 74 7.62 5.68 -18.57
CA GLY A 74 6.71 4.88 -19.38
C GLY A 74 5.32 5.50 -19.53
N ALA A 75 4.31 4.67 -19.76
CA ALA A 75 2.92 5.11 -19.93
C ALA A 75 2.18 5.20 -18.59
N ALA A 76 1.68 6.40 -18.25
CA ALA A 76 0.78 6.60 -17.12
C ALA A 76 -0.68 6.45 -17.54
N GLU A 77 -1.54 5.95 -16.64
CA GLU A 77 -2.98 6.10 -16.83
C GLU A 77 -3.39 7.54 -16.47
N ILE A 78 -3.88 8.29 -17.46
CA ILE A 78 -4.28 9.69 -17.30
C ILE A 78 -5.80 9.78 -17.19
N ARG A 79 -6.27 10.43 -16.14
CA ARG A 79 -7.71 10.70 -15.91
C ARG A 79 -7.91 12.19 -15.69
N GLU A 80 -8.94 12.75 -16.30
CA GLU A 80 -9.28 14.17 -16.15
C GLU A 80 -10.64 14.34 -15.45
N ASP A 81 -10.76 15.41 -14.66
CA ASP A 81 -11.97 15.89 -14.01
C ASP A 81 -12.78 14.78 -13.33
N GLY A 82 -13.99 14.48 -13.81
CA GLY A 82 -14.85 13.44 -13.23
C GLY A 82 -14.20 12.06 -13.20
N GLY A 83 -13.34 11.74 -14.18
CA GLY A 83 -12.58 10.49 -14.18
C GLY A 83 -11.56 10.43 -13.04
N ALA A 84 -10.88 11.54 -12.75
CA ALA A 84 -9.96 11.62 -11.62
C ALA A 84 -10.70 11.54 -10.27
N VAL A 85 -11.88 12.17 -10.15
CA VAL A 85 -12.75 12.08 -8.97
C VAL A 85 -13.18 10.65 -8.71
N GLY A 86 -13.77 9.99 -9.73
CA GLY A 86 -14.27 8.63 -9.60
C GLY A 86 -13.16 7.64 -9.23
N HIS A 87 -11.98 7.81 -9.82
CA HIS A 87 -10.81 7.00 -9.49
C HIS A 87 -10.35 7.17 -8.05
N LEU A 88 -10.19 8.41 -7.56
CA LEU A 88 -9.83 8.65 -6.17
C LEU A 88 -10.84 8.04 -5.19
N PHE A 89 -12.13 8.13 -5.49
CA PHE A 89 -13.18 7.54 -4.65
C PHE A 89 -13.13 6.01 -4.66
N ALA A 90 -12.85 5.40 -5.83
CA ALA A 90 -12.63 3.97 -5.94
C ALA A 90 -11.39 3.49 -5.17
N VAL A 91 -10.29 4.25 -5.22
CA VAL A 91 -9.06 3.98 -4.44
C VAL A 91 -9.34 4.10 -2.94
N ALA A 92 -9.98 5.18 -2.48
CA ALA A 92 -10.32 5.35 -1.06
C ALA A 92 -11.31 4.29 -0.54
N ALA A 93 -12.18 3.78 -1.41
CA ALA A 93 -13.08 2.66 -1.11
C ALA A 93 -12.38 1.29 -1.13
N GLY A 94 -11.15 1.19 -1.65
CA GLY A 94 -10.43 -0.07 -1.83
C GLY A 94 -10.94 -0.92 -3.00
N LEU A 95 -11.70 -0.34 -3.93
CA LEU A 95 -12.16 -1.02 -5.15
C LEU A 95 -11.11 -1.05 -6.25
N ASP A 96 -10.23 -0.06 -6.24
CA ASP A 96 -8.98 -0.11 -6.96
C ASP A 96 -7.85 -0.32 -5.96
N SER A 97 -7.94 -1.39 -5.20
CA SER A 97 -6.81 -1.96 -4.47
C SER A 97 -6.56 -3.34 -5.03
N LEU A 98 -5.32 -3.76 -4.93
CA LEU A 98 -4.96 -5.12 -5.28
C LEU A 98 -5.71 -6.12 -4.39
N VAL A 99 -5.72 -5.86 -3.09
CA VAL A 99 -6.66 -6.50 -2.16
C VAL A 99 -7.92 -5.67 -2.13
N ILE A 100 -8.93 -6.10 -2.90
CA ILE A 100 -10.21 -5.39 -2.95
C ILE A 100 -10.82 -5.35 -1.54
N GLY A 101 -11.08 -4.13 -1.04
CA GLY A 101 -11.67 -3.87 0.27
C GLY A 101 -10.66 -3.74 1.43
N GLU A 102 -9.34 -3.78 1.20
CA GLU A 102 -8.33 -3.60 2.24
C GLU A 102 -8.50 -2.28 3.00
N SER A 103 -8.43 -2.26 4.33
CA SER A 103 -8.66 -1.04 5.13
C SER A 103 -7.53 -0.02 5.08
N GLU A 104 -6.34 -0.44 4.65
CA GLU A 104 -5.12 0.35 4.74
C GLU A 104 -5.08 1.51 3.74
N ILE A 105 -5.59 1.30 2.52
CA ILE A 105 -5.58 2.30 1.46
C ILE A 105 -6.28 3.60 1.87
N LEU A 106 -7.37 3.51 2.64
CA LEU A 106 -8.07 4.70 3.15
C LEU A 106 -7.17 5.53 4.09
N GLY A 107 -6.35 4.85 4.90
CA GLY A 107 -5.34 5.48 5.75
C GLY A 107 -4.22 6.10 4.91
N GLN A 108 -3.74 5.41 3.88
CA GLN A 108 -2.71 5.92 2.97
C GLN A 108 -3.18 7.16 2.19
N VAL A 109 -4.43 7.17 1.72
CA VAL A 109 -5.07 8.35 1.10
C VAL A 109 -5.09 9.53 2.07
N LYS A 110 -5.41 9.28 3.36
CA LYS A 110 -5.39 10.31 4.40
C LYS A 110 -3.98 10.85 4.61
N THR A 111 -2.98 9.98 4.73
CA THR A 111 -1.59 10.37 4.92
C THR A 111 -1.07 11.21 3.75
N GLY A 112 -1.28 10.79 2.49
CA GLY A 112 -0.85 11.56 1.33
C GLY A 112 -1.48 12.96 1.28
N TYR A 113 -2.76 13.07 1.61
CA TYR A 113 -3.45 14.35 1.76
C TYR A 113 -2.82 15.23 2.86
N GLU A 114 -2.55 14.68 4.03
CA GLU A 114 -1.95 15.41 5.15
C GLU A 114 -0.52 15.88 4.83
N THR A 115 0.29 15.06 4.17
CA THR A 115 1.64 15.43 3.69
C THR A 115 1.57 16.59 2.70
N ALA A 116 0.70 16.51 1.69
CA ALA A 116 0.52 17.59 0.72
C ALA A 116 0.02 18.89 1.36
N LYS A 117 -0.89 18.78 2.34
CA LYS A 117 -1.38 19.93 3.11
C LYS A 117 -0.27 20.58 3.93
N ALA A 118 0.56 19.79 4.60
CA ALA A 118 1.72 20.29 5.35
C ALA A 118 2.76 20.99 4.46
N ALA A 119 2.95 20.51 3.22
CA ALA A 119 3.81 21.15 2.22
C ALA A 119 3.23 22.43 1.59
N GLY A 120 1.98 22.80 1.93
CA GLY A 120 1.26 23.91 1.33
C GLY A 120 0.91 23.68 -0.15
N MET A 121 0.75 22.41 -0.56
CA MET A 121 0.42 21.99 -1.92
C MET A 121 -1.05 21.61 -2.10
N THR A 122 -1.91 22.01 -1.16
CA THR A 122 -3.37 21.86 -1.31
C THR A 122 -4.02 23.22 -1.20
N SER A 123 -5.08 23.45 -1.98
CA SER A 123 -5.97 24.61 -1.82
C SER A 123 -7.42 24.11 -1.84
N LYS A 124 -8.40 25.00 -2.03
CA LYS A 124 -9.82 24.72 -1.81
C LYS A 124 -10.28 23.46 -2.55
N ARG A 125 -9.80 23.25 -3.78
CA ARG A 125 -10.29 22.17 -4.62
C ARG A 125 -9.83 20.78 -4.14
N LEU A 126 -8.52 20.58 -3.96
CA LEU A 126 -8.02 19.28 -3.48
C LEU A 126 -8.41 19.02 -2.03
N ASN A 127 -8.53 20.06 -1.19
CA ASN A 127 -9.02 19.90 0.19
C ASN A 127 -10.42 19.28 0.22
N VAL A 128 -11.37 19.82 -0.54
CA VAL A 128 -12.74 19.27 -0.56
C VAL A 128 -12.77 17.90 -1.21
N LEU A 129 -12.03 17.69 -2.30
CA LEU A 129 -11.96 16.40 -3.00
C LEU A 129 -11.47 15.27 -2.08
N PHE A 130 -10.33 15.45 -1.40
CA PHE A 130 -9.75 14.41 -0.54
C PHE A 130 -10.59 14.17 0.72
N GLN A 131 -11.16 15.21 1.33
CA GLN A 131 -12.10 15.03 2.44
C GLN A 131 -13.34 14.23 2.00
N ARG A 132 -13.86 14.50 0.80
CA ARG A 132 -14.99 13.73 0.25
C ARG A 132 -14.58 12.29 -0.06
N ALA A 133 -13.39 12.05 -0.61
CA ALA A 133 -12.87 10.70 -0.85
C ALA A 133 -12.78 9.89 0.46
N LEU A 134 -12.26 10.48 1.54
CA LEU A 134 -12.19 9.84 2.85
C LEU A 134 -13.59 9.52 3.41
N PHE A 135 -14.56 10.41 3.22
CA PHE A 135 -15.95 10.16 3.60
C PHE A 135 -16.57 9.02 2.79
N VAL A 136 -16.40 9.02 1.47
CA VAL A 136 -16.93 7.97 0.57
C VAL A 136 -16.33 6.62 0.91
N GLY A 137 -15.01 6.54 1.15
CA GLY A 137 -14.36 5.29 1.54
C GLY A 137 -14.90 4.71 2.85
N LYS A 138 -15.20 5.57 3.84
CA LYS A 138 -15.87 5.13 5.08
C LYS A 138 -17.31 4.65 4.82
N LYS A 139 -18.08 5.40 4.02
CA LYS A 139 -19.47 5.09 3.68
C LYS A 139 -19.59 3.74 2.96
N VAL A 140 -18.75 3.50 1.96
CA VAL A 140 -18.71 2.22 1.23
C VAL A 140 -18.47 1.05 2.19
N ARG A 141 -17.55 1.19 3.16
CA ARG A 141 -17.28 0.13 4.14
C ARG A 141 -18.43 -0.12 5.11
N SER A 142 -19.14 0.92 5.52
CA SER A 142 -20.27 0.78 6.44
C SER A 142 -21.52 0.24 5.75
N GLU A 143 -21.70 0.52 4.46
CA GLU A 143 -22.93 0.18 3.72
C GLU A 143 -22.79 -1.06 2.84
N THR A 144 -21.59 -1.64 2.73
CA THR A 144 -21.35 -2.82 1.91
C THR A 144 -20.48 -3.84 2.64
N SER A 145 -20.58 -5.10 2.22
CA SER A 145 -19.75 -6.19 2.73
C SER A 145 -18.31 -6.17 2.19
N ILE A 146 -17.91 -5.15 1.41
CA ILE A 146 -16.57 -5.10 0.78
C ILE A 146 -15.44 -5.13 1.81
N GLY A 147 -15.65 -4.53 2.99
CA GLY A 147 -14.69 -4.54 4.09
C GLY A 147 -14.76 -5.79 4.96
N ALA A 148 -15.82 -6.60 4.87
CA ALA A 148 -15.99 -7.80 5.68
C ALA A 148 -15.05 -8.91 5.16
N GLY A 149 -14.07 -9.32 5.97
CA GLY A 149 -13.15 -10.40 5.64
C GLY A 149 -12.18 -10.13 4.48
N ALA A 150 -11.94 -8.86 4.10
CA ALA A 150 -10.91 -8.54 3.10
C ALA A 150 -9.55 -9.03 3.64
N ALA A 151 -9.02 -10.10 3.04
CA ALA A 151 -7.75 -10.68 3.45
C ALA A 151 -6.62 -9.73 3.04
N SER A 152 -6.02 -9.04 4.00
CA SER A 152 -4.84 -8.19 3.74
C SER A 152 -3.67 -9.03 3.24
N VAL A 153 -2.72 -8.42 2.53
CA VAL A 153 -1.50 -9.13 2.09
C VAL A 153 -0.78 -9.80 3.27
N PRO A 154 -0.57 -9.15 4.44
CA PRO A 154 0.04 -9.83 5.59
C PRO A 154 -0.81 -10.99 6.13
N SER A 155 -2.14 -10.93 6.04
CA SER A 155 -3.00 -12.05 6.42
C SER A 155 -2.85 -13.24 5.48
N VAL A 156 -2.78 -12.99 4.17
CA VAL A 156 -2.59 -14.05 3.16
C VAL A 156 -1.20 -14.65 3.25
N ALA A 157 -0.17 -13.82 3.50
CA ALA A 157 1.19 -14.26 3.79
C ALA A 157 1.21 -15.31 4.93
N VAL A 158 0.56 -15.01 6.06
CA VAL A 158 0.50 -15.92 7.20
C VAL A 158 -0.32 -17.18 6.89
N GLN A 159 -1.43 -17.04 6.16
CA GLN A 159 -2.25 -18.18 5.73
C GLN A 159 -1.50 -19.12 4.78
N LEU A 160 -0.65 -18.57 3.91
CA LEU A 160 0.19 -19.36 3.02
C LEU A 160 1.25 -20.13 3.81
N ALA A 161 1.86 -19.49 4.81
CA ALA A 161 2.76 -20.15 5.75
C ALA A 161 2.08 -21.34 6.44
N GLU A 162 0.85 -21.17 6.92
CA GLU A 162 0.05 -22.24 7.52
C GLU A 162 -0.29 -23.36 6.52
N THR A 163 -0.56 -23.02 5.25
CA THR A 163 -0.81 -24.04 4.22
C THR A 163 0.42 -24.93 3.97
N ILE A 164 1.62 -24.35 4.08
CA ILE A 164 2.89 -25.06 3.84
C ILE A 164 3.34 -25.86 5.07
N PHE A 165 3.23 -25.28 6.27
CA PHE A 165 3.71 -25.90 7.50
C PHE A 165 2.64 -26.67 8.27
N GLY A 166 1.37 -26.57 7.88
CA GLY A 166 0.25 -26.97 8.71
C GLY A 166 0.06 -25.98 9.85
N ASP A 167 -0.11 -26.50 11.07
CA ASP A 167 -0.22 -25.65 12.26
C ASP A 167 1.05 -24.80 12.46
N LEU A 168 0.84 -23.52 12.77
CA LEU A 168 1.92 -22.59 13.12
C LEU A 168 2.27 -22.66 14.62
N ALA A 169 1.48 -23.35 15.43
CA ALA A 169 1.88 -23.75 16.77
C ALA A 169 3.18 -24.58 16.73
N GLY A 170 4.15 -24.22 17.56
CA GLY A 170 5.48 -24.84 17.55
C GLY A 170 6.46 -24.21 16.56
N LYS A 171 6.02 -23.27 15.70
CA LYS A 171 6.89 -22.57 14.76
C LYS A 171 7.44 -21.27 15.32
N SER A 172 8.57 -20.86 14.77
CA SER A 172 9.21 -19.58 15.06
C SER A 172 9.07 -18.63 13.87
N ALA A 173 8.77 -17.36 14.14
CA ALA A 173 8.62 -16.34 13.15
C ALA A 173 9.53 -15.13 13.43
N LEU A 174 10.06 -14.52 12.37
CA LEU A 174 10.82 -13.28 12.42
C LEU A 174 10.15 -12.23 11.54
N VAL A 175 9.87 -11.06 12.10
CA VAL A 175 9.38 -9.90 11.35
C VAL A 175 10.48 -8.85 11.27
N LEU A 176 10.87 -8.48 10.04
CA LEU A 176 11.81 -7.40 9.77
C LEU A 176 11.02 -6.14 9.40
N GLY A 177 11.14 -5.11 10.23
CA GLY A 177 10.40 -3.85 10.09
C GLY A 177 9.40 -3.63 11.22
N ALA A 178 8.91 -2.39 11.29
CA ALA A 178 7.90 -1.97 12.28
C ALA A 178 6.95 -0.90 11.69
N GLY A 179 6.65 -1.06 10.40
CA GLY A 179 5.58 -0.33 9.70
C GLY A 179 4.23 -1.01 9.85
N ALA A 180 3.19 -0.45 9.21
CA ALA A 180 1.82 -0.97 9.29
C ALA A 180 1.72 -2.44 8.84
N MET A 181 2.39 -2.80 7.75
CA MET A 181 2.42 -4.15 7.20
C MET A 181 3.10 -5.14 8.15
N ALA A 182 4.24 -4.76 8.73
CA ALA A 182 4.93 -5.55 9.75
C ALA A 182 4.06 -5.73 11.01
N GLU A 183 3.31 -4.70 11.41
CA GLU A 183 2.39 -4.78 12.55
C GLU A 183 1.25 -5.76 12.30
N LEU A 184 0.64 -5.72 11.12
CA LEU A 184 -0.39 -6.68 10.73
C LEU A 184 0.17 -8.10 10.64
N ALA A 185 1.34 -8.28 10.04
CA ALA A 185 2.01 -9.56 9.97
C ALA A 185 2.22 -10.17 11.37
N ALA A 186 2.79 -9.39 12.29
CA ALA A 186 2.99 -9.78 13.68
C ALA A 186 1.67 -10.16 14.37
N LYS A 187 0.61 -9.34 14.19
CA LYS A 187 -0.72 -9.63 14.71
C LYS A 187 -1.26 -10.98 14.22
N HIS A 188 -1.16 -11.24 12.91
CA HIS A 188 -1.67 -12.46 12.31
C HIS A 188 -0.87 -13.70 12.73
N LEU A 189 0.46 -13.60 12.81
CA LEU A 189 1.32 -14.66 13.33
C LEU A 189 0.98 -15.01 14.77
N ALA A 190 0.86 -14.00 15.64
CA ALA A 190 0.50 -14.19 17.05
C ALA A 190 -0.90 -14.80 17.21
N ALA A 191 -1.88 -14.36 16.42
CA ALA A 191 -3.22 -14.92 16.43
C ALA A 191 -3.29 -16.39 15.96
N ARG A 192 -2.29 -16.85 15.19
CA ARG A 192 -2.12 -18.25 14.76
C ARG A 192 -1.22 -19.07 15.69
N GLY A 193 -0.79 -18.50 16.82
CA GLY A 193 -0.14 -19.25 17.89
C GLY A 193 1.33 -19.63 17.64
N VAL A 194 2.08 -18.84 16.84
CA VAL A 194 3.54 -19.05 16.73
C VAL A 194 4.18 -19.05 18.12
N THR A 195 5.07 -20.02 18.36
CA THR A 195 5.70 -20.19 19.69
C THR A 195 6.73 -19.11 19.98
N LYS A 196 7.40 -18.61 18.94
CA LYS A 196 8.33 -17.50 19.07
C LYS A 196 8.04 -16.48 17.97
N LEU A 197 7.81 -15.23 18.36
CA LEU A 197 7.72 -14.10 17.44
C LEU A 197 8.89 -13.15 17.72
N ALA A 198 9.88 -13.11 16.86
CA ALA A 198 10.97 -12.15 16.90
C ALA A 198 10.65 -10.94 16.01
N VAL A 199 10.97 -9.73 16.46
CA VAL A 199 10.81 -8.49 15.68
C VAL A 199 12.13 -7.74 15.65
N ALA A 200 12.64 -7.43 14.46
CA ALA A 200 13.84 -6.60 14.30
C ALA A 200 13.52 -5.36 13.46
N ASN A 201 14.04 -4.21 13.89
CA ASN A 201 13.89 -2.96 13.17
C ASN A 201 15.10 -2.06 13.44
N ARG A 202 15.50 -1.24 12.46
CA ARG A 202 16.65 -0.31 12.60
C ARG A 202 16.50 0.64 13.79
N THR A 203 15.28 1.10 14.04
CA THR A 203 14.93 1.82 15.27
C THR A 203 14.48 0.81 16.32
N TRP A 204 15.32 0.58 17.32
CA TRP A 204 15.12 -0.41 18.38
C TRP A 204 13.78 -0.25 19.10
N GLU A 205 13.42 0.99 19.45
CA GLU A 205 12.20 1.30 20.20
C GLU A 205 10.95 0.83 19.47
N ARG A 206 10.94 0.92 18.12
CA ARG A 206 9.81 0.45 17.30
C ARG A 206 9.71 -1.08 17.29
N ALA A 207 10.84 -1.79 17.22
CA ALA A 207 10.85 -3.25 17.35
C ALA A 207 10.35 -3.67 18.74
N TYR A 208 10.84 -3.01 19.80
CA TYR A 208 10.43 -3.26 21.17
C TYR A 208 8.93 -3.08 21.38
N GLN A 209 8.38 -1.94 20.95
CA GLN A 209 6.94 -1.67 21.06
C GLN A 209 6.09 -2.68 20.31
N LEU A 210 6.49 -3.04 19.07
CA LEU A 210 5.74 -3.99 18.26
C LEU A 210 5.79 -5.40 18.85
N ALA A 211 6.97 -5.87 19.25
CA ALA A 211 7.14 -7.17 19.89
C ALA A 211 6.31 -7.28 21.18
N ALA A 212 6.41 -6.28 22.07
CA ALA A 212 5.69 -6.27 23.34
C ALA A 212 4.17 -6.37 23.17
N ARG A 213 3.62 -5.72 22.13
CA ARG A 213 2.18 -5.73 21.84
C ARG A 213 1.63 -7.13 21.52
N TYR A 214 2.46 -8.00 20.94
CA TYR A 214 2.09 -9.33 20.50
C TYR A 214 2.86 -10.44 21.24
N GLN A 215 3.35 -10.14 22.45
CA GLN A 215 4.08 -11.08 23.31
C GLN A 215 5.29 -11.74 22.61
N GLY A 216 5.92 -10.99 21.70
CA GLY A 216 7.15 -11.39 21.02
C GLY A 216 8.41 -10.84 21.70
N GLU A 217 9.55 -11.11 21.07
CA GLU A 217 10.87 -10.67 21.47
C GLU A 217 11.44 -9.66 20.47
N ALA A 218 11.91 -8.51 20.96
CA ALA A 218 12.63 -7.58 20.12
C ALA A 218 14.08 -8.00 19.96
N VAL A 219 14.56 -8.00 18.71
CA VAL A 219 15.91 -8.40 18.34
C VAL A 219 16.64 -7.19 17.77
N ARG A 220 17.89 -7.00 18.21
CA ARG A 220 18.75 -5.92 17.72
C ARG A 220 18.93 -6.08 16.21
N TRP A 221 18.92 -4.97 15.47
CA TRP A 221 19.04 -5.01 14.02
C TRP A 221 20.31 -5.75 13.58
N GLU A 222 21.42 -5.52 14.27
CA GLU A 222 22.70 -6.16 14.00
C GLU A 222 22.68 -7.69 14.21
N ALA A 223 21.69 -8.19 14.96
CA ALA A 223 21.54 -9.59 15.32
C ALA A 223 20.44 -10.32 14.52
N PHE A 224 19.67 -9.65 13.65
CA PHE A 224 18.56 -10.32 12.94
C PHE A 224 19.06 -11.50 12.09
N ALA A 225 20.27 -11.42 11.55
CA ALA A 225 20.86 -12.46 10.73
C ALA A 225 20.99 -13.81 11.47
N ALA A 226 21.24 -13.78 12.78
CA ALA A 226 21.29 -14.99 13.60
C ALA A 226 19.90 -15.62 13.80
N GLU A 227 18.84 -14.81 13.79
CA GLU A 227 17.47 -15.32 13.89
C GLU A 227 16.99 -15.99 12.60
N LEU A 228 17.60 -15.71 11.44
CA LEU A 228 17.34 -16.45 10.19
C LEU A 228 17.70 -17.95 10.30
N GLU A 229 18.57 -18.33 11.22
CA GLU A 229 18.92 -19.73 11.49
C GLU A 229 17.81 -20.47 12.25
N ARG A 230 17.00 -19.72 13.00
CA ARG A 230 15.99 -20.26 13.92
C ARG A 230 14.60 -20.21 13.30
N ALA A 231 14.23 -19.05 12.77
CA ALA A 231 12.92 -18.73 12.21
C ALA A 231 12.49 -19.74 11.15
N ASP A 232 11.26 -20.23 11.22
CA ASP A 232 10.64 -21.04 10.17
C ASP A 232 9.96 -20.15 9.14
N VAL A 233 9.38 -19.03 9.59
CA VAL A 233 8.74 -17.98 8.78
C VAL A 233 9.45 -16.65 8.98
N VAL A 234 9.80 -15.96 7.89
CA VAL A 234 10.38 -14.62 7.93
C VAL A 234 9.52 -13.71 7.08
N ILE A 235 9.06 -12.58 7.63
CA ILE A 235 8.30 -11.56 6.91
C ILE A 235 9.12 -10.27 6.91
N ALA A 236 9.52 -9.81 5.74
CA ALA A 236 10.29 -8.59 5.53
C ALA A 236 9.38 -7.46 5.01
N SER A 237 9.39 -6.32 5.72
CA SER A 237 8.59 -5.13 5.40
C SER A 237 9.25 -3.87 5.97
N THR A 238 10.50 -3.64 5.60
CA THR A 238 11.27 -2.46 5.97
C THR A 238 11.10 -1.34 4.94
N GLY A 239 11.57 -0.14 5.29
CA GLY A 239 11.69 0.99 4.37
C GLY A 239 13.09 1.15 3.81
N ALA A 240 13.85 0.06 3.67
CA ALA A 240 15.21 0.12 3.16
C ALA A 240 15.22 0.44 1.65
N PRO A 241 16.15 1.29 1.18
CA PRO A 241 16.27 1.60 -0.24
C PRO A 241 16.92 0.44 -1.04
N THR A 242 17.48 -0.54 -0.35
CA THR A 242 18.20 -1.69 -0.92
C THR A 242 17.89 -2.93 -0.10
N ALA A 243 17.96 -4.10 -0.72
CA ALA A 243 17.75 -5.37 -0.05
C ALA A 243 18.65 -5.51 1.20
N VAL A 244 18.02 -5.86 2.32
CA VAL A 244 18.66 -6.08 3.63
C VAL A 244 18.88 -7.57 3.90
N VAL A 245 18.09 -8.44 3.28
CA VAL A 245 18.25 -9.90 3.32
C VAL A 245 18.95 -10.33 2.03
N THR A 246 20.26 -10.54 2.13
CA THR A 246 21.08 -10.93 0.99
C THR A 246 21.19 -12.45 0.83
N ARG A 247 21.49 -12.91 -0.38
CA ARG A 247 21.79 -14.32 -0.67
C ARG A 247 22.86 -14.89 0.26
N LYS A 248 23.92 -14.13 0.52
CA LYS A 248 25.01 -14.53 1.42
C LYS A 248 24.51 -14.82 2.84
N LEU A 249 23.61 -13.99 3.37
CA LEU A 249 23.02 -14.20 4.69
C LEU A 249 22.17 -15.47 4.73
N ILE A 250 21.33 -15.67 3.70
CA ILE A 250 20.44 -16.83 3.63
C ILE A 250 21.23 -18.13 3.44
N GLU A 251 22.23 -18.17 2.57
CA GLU A 251 23.09 -19.35 2.41
C GLU A 251 23.80 -19.71 3.72
N ALA A 252 24.27 -18.71 4.48
CA ALA A 252 24.86 -18.93 5.79
C ALA A 252 23.86 -19.51 6.79
N ALA A 253 22.62 -19.01 6.80
CA ALA A 253 21.55 -19.52 7.64
C ALA A 253 21.18 -20.97 7.26
N ILE A 254 20.93 -21.25 5.98
CA ILE A 254 20.56 -22.58 5.48
C ILE A 254 21.59 -23.65 5.87
N ARG A 255 22.90 -23.35 5.76
CA ARG A 255 23.96 -24.29 6.19
C ARG A 255 23.85 -24.71 7.66
N ARG A 256 23.29 -23.86 8.52
CA ARG A 256 23.15 -24.09 9.97
C ARG A 256 21.78 -24.68 10.36
N ARG A 257 20.85 -24.80 9.41
CA ARG A 257 19.46 -25.24 9.66
C ARG A 257 19.26 -26.75 9.64
N GLY A 258 20.29 -27.53 9.29
CA GLY A 258 20.21 -29.00 9.29
C GLY A 258 19.12 -29.54 8.35
N GLY A 259 18.92 -28.90 7.19
CA GLY A 259 17.91 -29.29 6.20
C GLY A 259 16.50 -28.71 6.44
N ARG A 260 16.26 -27.98 7.53
CA ARG A 260 14.98 -27.28 7.73
C ARG A 260 14.81 -26.15 6.71
N SER A 261 13.69 -26.19 5.99
CA SER A 261 13.33 -25.15 5.03
C SER A 261 13.08 -23.79 5.71
N LEU A 262 13.26 -22.71 4.96
CA LEU A 262 12.98 -21.35 5.37
C LEU A 262 11.90 -20.76 4.47
N PHE A 263 10.80 -20.32 5.07
CA PHE A 263 9.74 -19.61 4.35
C PHE A 263 9.93 -18.11 4.51
N LEU A 264 10.17 -17.42 3.40
CA LEU A 264 10.52 -16.02 3.36
C LEU A 264 9.47 -15.26 2.55
N ILE A 265 8.95 -14.19 3.14
CA ILE A 265 7.92 -13.36 2.55
C ILE A 265 8.43 -11.93 2.49
N ASP A 266 8.59 -11.39 1.28
CA ASP A 266 8.99 -10.01 1.07
C ASP A 266 7.77 -9.18 0.67
N ILE A 267 7.33 -8.30 1.55
CA ILE A 267 6.22 -7.37 1.32
C ILE A 267 6.71 -5.90 1.40
N ALA A 268 8.01 -5.67 1.14
CA ALA A 268 8.61 -4.35 1.10
C ALA A 268 8.62 -3.74 -0.32
N MET A 269 8.67 -2.41 -0.38
CA MET A 269 8.86 -1.64 -1.61
C MET A 269 9.71 -0.40 -1.32
N PRO A 270 10.97 -0.32 -1.81
CA PRO A 270 11.72 -1.32 -2.56
C PRO A 270 11.89 -2.66 -1.82
N ARG A 271 12.19 -3.73 -2.56
CA ARG A 271 12.31 -5.10 -2.00
C ARG A 271 13.40 -5.21 -0.93
N ASP A 272 13.11 -5.95 0.12
CA ASP A 272 14.03 -6.22 1.23
C ASP A 272 14.92 -7.43 0.97
N VAL A 273 14.52 -8.33 0.06
CA VAL A 273 15.19 -9.59 -0.23
C VAL A 273 15.82 -9.54 -1.62
N GLU A 274 17.05 -10.00 -1.75
CA GLU A 274 17.69 -10.15 -3.06
C GLU A 274 16.99 -11.24 -3.89
N GLU A 275 16.73 -10.97 -5.17
CA GLU A 275 16.05 -11.92 -6.08
C GLU A 275 16.75 -13.28 -6.14
N SER A 276 18.08 -13.26 -6.08
CA SER A 276 18.91 -14.47 -6.14
C SER A 276 18.73 -15.40 -4.94
N VAL A 277 18.02 -15.00 -3.88
CA VAL A 277 17.64 -15.87 -2.77
C VAL A 277 16.68 -16.98 -3.23
N HIS A 278 15.88 -16.74 -4.27
CA HIS A 278 14.92 -17.71 -4.80
C HIS A 278 15.60 -19.02 -5.27
N ASP A 279 16.85 -18.96 -5.75
CA ASP A 279 17.55 -20.13 -6.29
C ASP A 279 18.21 -21.00 -5.21
N ILE A 280 18.08 -20.64 -3.93
CA ILE A 280 18.69 -21.39 -2.83
C ILE A 280 17.80 -22.57 -2.43
N GLY A 281 18.34 -23.78 -2.52
CA GLY A 281 17.64 -25.00 -2.09
C GLY A 281 17.21 -24.93 -0.63
N GLY A 282 15.94 -25.27 -0.36
CA GLY A 282 15.35 -25.22 0.97
C GLY A 282 14.83 -23.83 1.38
N VAL A 283 14.87 -22.84 0.48
CA VAL A 283 14.24 -21.53 0.68
C VAL A 283 13.00 -21.43 -0.20
N TYR A 284 11.92 -20.94 0.38
CA TYR A 284 10.69 -20.59 -0.34
C TYR A 284 10.48 -19.10 -0.20
N LEU A 285 10.79 -18.33 -1.25
CA LEU A 285 10.60 -16.89 -1.30
C LEU A 285 9.29 -16.57 -2.02
N TYR A 286 8.41 -15.86 -1.32
CA TYR A 286 7.22 -15.24 -1.90
C TYR A 286 7.35 -13.73 -1.79
N ARG A 287 7.13 -13.05 -2.91
CA ARG A 287 7.14 -11.59 -2.98
C ARG A 287 5.73 -11.06 -2.83
N LEU A 288 5.63 -9.74 -2.68
CA LEU A 288 4.38 -9.02 -2.64
C LEU A 288 3.50 -9.49 -3.79
N GLU A 289 3.98 -9.37 -5.03
CA GLU A 289 3.29 -9.72 -6.28
C GLU A 289 2.73 -11.16 -6.30
N ASP A 290 3.45 -12.12 -5.71
CA ASP A 290 3.04 -13.52 -5.67
C ASP A 290 1.82 -13.70 -4.73
N LEU A 291 1.84 -13.02 -3.59
CA LEU A 291 0.71 -12.99 -2.64
C LEU A 291 -0.48 -12.25 -3.24
N GLU A 292 -0.22 -11.23 -4.06
CA GLU A 292 -1.25 -10.48 -4.72
C GLU A 292 -2.12 -11.35 -5.64
N ALA A 293 -1.49 -12.24 -6.41
CA ALA A 293 -2.18 -13.18 -7.28
C ALA A 293 -3.08 -14.16 -6.49
N ILE A 294 -2.67 -14.53 -5.27
CA ILE A 294 -3.45 -15.41 -4.37
C ILE A 294 -4.65 -14.69 -3.81
N VAL A 295 -4.48 -13.43 -3.38
CA VAL A 295 -5.60 -12.60 -2.92
C VAL A 295 -6.63 -12.46 -4.05
N ALA A 296 -6.19 -12.11 -5.25
CA ALA A 296 -7.06 -11.91 -6.41
C ALA A 296 -7.92 -13.15 -6.73
N LYS A 297 -7.40 -14.37 -6.57
CA LYS A 297 -8.16 -15.62 -6.76
C LYS A 297 -9.26 -15.81 -5.71
N THR A 298 -9.03 -15.38 -4.47
CA THR A 298 -10.02 -15.46 -3.39
C THR A 298 -11.15 -14.44 -3.57
N MET A 299 -10.87 -13.33 -4.29
CA MET A 299 -11.82 -12.25 -4.56
C MET A 299 -12.91 -12.58 -5.59
N ALA A 300 -12.80 -13.68 -6.36
CA ALA A 300 -13.84 -14.09 -7.32
C ALA A 300 -15.21 -14.33 -6.66
N SER A 301 -15.22 -14.65 -5.35
CA SER A 301 -16.44 -14.81 -4.54
C SER A 301 -17.12 -13.49 -4.14
N ARG A 302 -16.56 -12.32 -4.48
CA ARG A 302 -17.00 -11.00 -3.98
C ARG A 302 -17.63 -10.08 -5.02
N ALA A 303 -18.01 -10.61 -6.19
CA ALA A 303 -18.55 -9.82 -7.27
C ALA A 303 -19.75 -8.94 -6.85
N GLU A 304 -20.64 -9.45 -6.01
CA GLU A 304 -21.80 -8.70 -5.50
C GLU A 304 -21.39 -7.55 -4.57
N ALA A 305 -20.43 -7.77 -3.67
CA ALA A 305 -19.91 -6.74 -2.78
C ALA A 305 -19.21 -5.63 -3.56
N VAL A 306 -18.44 -6.01 -4.59
CA VAL A 306 -17.78 -5.07 -5.51
C VAL A 306 -18.81 -4.24 -6.27
N ALA A 307 -19.85 -4.87 -6.81
CA ALA A 307 -20.91 -4.18 -7.54
C ALA A 307 -21.66 -3.19 -6.64
N ALA A 308 -21.98 -3.59 -5.40
CA ALA A 308 -22.63 -2.71 -4.42
C ALA A 308 -21.76 -1.50 -4.08
N ALA A 309 -20.48 -1.72 -3.80
CA ALA A 309 -19.53 -0.66 -3.50
C ALA A 309 -19.29 0.28 -4.69
N ARG A 310 -19.23 -0.28 -5.92
CA ARG A 310 -19.08 0.50 -7.16
C ARG A 310 -20.26 1.45 -7.37
N ARG A 311 -21.51 1.00 -7.15
CA ARG A 311 -22.69 1.87 -7.21
C ARG A 311 -22.57 3.08 -6.28
N VAL A 312 -22.18 2.85 -5.03
CA VAL A 312 -21.99 3.94 -4.06
C VAL A 312 -20.89 4.92 -4.53
N VAL A 313 -19.79 4.41 -5.07
CA VAL A 313 -18.71 5.26 -5.61
C VAL A 313 -19.18 6.08 -6.80
N ASP A 314 -19.87 5.46 -7.76
CA ASP A 314 -20.33 6.11 -8.98
C ASP A 314 -21.36 7.21 -8.66
N ASP A 315 -22.32 6.93 -7.78
CA ASP A 315 -23.31 7.89 -7.32
C ASP A 315 -22.65 9.10 -6.65
N LYS A 316 -21.65 8.86 -5.79
CA LYS A 316 -20.94 9.93 -5.08
C LYS A 316 -19.99 10.71 -5.97
N ALA A 317 -19.36 10.06 -6.94
CA ALA A 317 -18.54 10.73 -7.94
C ALA A 317 -19.40 11.65 -8.81
N ALA A 318 -20.55 11.17 -9.29
CA ALA A 318 -21.50 11.98 -10.07
C ALA A 318 -22.00 13.20 -9.29
N GLU A 319 -22.42 13.02 -8.03
CA GLU A 319 -22.82 14.12 -7.13
C GLU A 319 -21.71 15.17 -6.99
N PHE A 320 -20.48 14.70 -6.78
CA PHE A 320 -19.33 15.59 -6.59
C PHE A 320 -18.92 16.33 -7.86
N THR A 321 -18.91 15.64 -9.00
CA THR A 321 -18.60 16.25 -10.30
C THR A 321 -19.67 17.29 -10.69
N ALA A 322 -20.95 17.01 -10.46
CA ALA A 322 -22.02 17.98 -10.67
C ALA A 322 -21.82 19.23 -9.80
N TRP A 323 -21.45 19.05 -8.53
CA TRP A 323 -21.12 20.15 -7.64
C TRP A 323 -19.90 20.97 -8.11
N LEU A 324 -18.81 20.32 -8.53
CA LEU A 324 -17.65 21.01 -9.08
C LEU A 324 -18.01 21.86 -10.31
N ASN A 325 -18.84 21.32 -11.20
CA ASN A 325 -19.29 22.02 -12.40
C ASN A 325 -20.21 23.22 -12.08
N SER A 326 -20.95 23.15 -10.98
CA SER A 326 -21.82 24.25 -10.55
C SER A 326 -21.00 25.44 -10.03
N LEU A 327 -19.89 25.16 -9.32
CA LEU A 327 -18.97 26.19 -8.85
C LEU A 327 -18.29 26.96 -10.00
N SER A 328 -17.91 26.27 -11.08
CA SER A 328 -17.37 26.92 -12.28
C SER A 328 -18.44 27.68 -13.09
N SER A 329 -19.72 27.36 -12.90
CA SER A 329 -20.85 28.01 -13.56
C SER A 329 -21.51 29.12 -12.73
N GLY A 330 -20.98 29.44 -11.54
CA GLY A 330 -21.54 30.44 -10.62
C GLY A 330 -22.88 30.05 -9.97
N ARG A 331 -23.29 28.78 -10.05
CA ARG A 331 -24.47 28.25 -9.36
C ARG A 331 -24.02 27.49 -8.11
N GLU A 332 -24.34 27.96 -6.92
CA GLU A 332 -24.04 27.23 -5.69
C GLU A 332 -25.02 26.08 -5.49
N LEU A 333 -24.65 24.87 -5.94
CA LEU A 333 -25.26 23.65 -5.42
C LEU A 333 -24.68 23.38 -4.04
N SER A 334 -25.54 23.10 -3.06
CA SER A 334 -25.10 22.69 -1.73
C SER A 334 -24.67 21.22 -1.77
N LEU A 335 -23.48 20.90 -1.26
CA LEU A 335 -23.03 19.51 -1.00
C LEU A 335 -23.80 18.85 0.16
N ARG A 336 -24.73 19.56 0.82
CA ARG A 336 -25.53 19.02 1.92
C ARG A 336 -26.90 18.57 1.41
N HIS A 337 -27.18 17.29 1.64
CA HIS A 337 -28.40 16.50 1.39
C HIS A 337 -28.41 15.71 0.06
N SER A 338 -27.79 14.52 0.08
CA SER A 338 -28.49 13.40 -0.55
C SER A 338 -29.68 13.07 0.35
N PRO A 339 -30.92 13.02 -0.15
CA PRO A 339 -32.03 12.49 0.63
C PRO A 339 -31.71 11.04 0.96
N SER A 340 -31.87 10.65 2.23
CA SER A 340 -32.01 9.24 2.58
C SER A 340 -33.13 8.68 1.71
N ALA A 341 -32.80 7.71 0.86
CA ALA A 341 -33.80 6.95 0.14
C ALA A 341 -34.83 6.41 1.14
N ARG A 342 -36.10 6.72 0.90
CA ARG A 342 -37.22 5.91 1.40
C ARG A 342 -37.30 4.64 0.56
#